data_AF-A0A8J6GVH2-F1
#
_entry.id   AF-A0A8J6GVH2-F1
#
_cell.length_a   1.000
_cell.length_b   1.000
_cell.length_c   1.000
_cell.angle_alpha   90.00
_cell.angle_beta   90.00
_cell.angle_gamma   90.00
#
_symmetry.space_group_name_H-M   'P 1'
#
loop_
_entity.id
_entity.type
_entity.pdbx_description
1 polymer ?
#
loop_
_entity_poly.entity_id
_entity_poly.type
_entity_poly.pdbx_seq_one_letter_code
_entity_poly.pdbx_strand_id
1 'polypeptide(L)'
;MGEGRGDTFEGVSTDRLKLELLEEIHLKDVVHLSMLEIRHKIAELETSLNSDNAGSEWKARYETQLELNDQLEKQIVSLKEKMEKVRGNPSDRLSSIRAYEKMPVESLNTLLKQLEKEKRSLENQVKDYALKLEQESKAYHRTNNERRTYIAEMSQVSGLNQFSKRQQMDPLPRMKESLVKTYV
;
A
#
# COMPACT_ATOMS: atom_id res chain seq x y z
N MET A 1 -16.71 113.26 17.51
CA MET A 1 -16.90 112.17 16.53
C MET A 1 -15.54 111.79 15.99
N GLY A 2 -15.19 110.50 16.06
CA GLY A 2 -14.16 109.87 15.23
C GLY A 2 -12.70 110.02 15.67
N GLU A 3 -12.31 109.42 16.79
CA GLU A 3 -10.90 109.03 17.00
C GLU A 3 -10.57 107.96 15.95
N GLY A 4 -9.84 108.38 14.91
CA GLY A 4 -9.18 107.49 13.99
C GLY A 4 -8.10 106.73 14.74
N ARG A 5 -8.42 105.51 15.17
CA ARG A 5 -7.47 104.50 15.60
C ARG A 5 -6.61 104.16 14.38
N GLY A 6 -5.59 104.98 14.12
CA GLY A 6 -4.53 104.68 13.19
C GLY A 6 -3.76 103.51 13.75
N ASP A 7 -3.95 102.33 13.17
CA ASP A 7 -3.12 101.17 13.44
C ASP A 7 -1.67 101.54 13.15
N THR A 8 -0.87 101.63 14.21
CA THR A 8 0.56 101.85 14.18
C THR A 8 1.25 100.64 13.53
N PHE A 9 1.29 100.58 12.20
CA PHE A 9 2.19 99.70 11.44
C PHE A 9 3.61 100.28 11.35
N GLU A 10 4.06 100.97 12.40
CA GLU A 10 5.38 101.57 12.49
C GLU A 10 6.37 100.50 12.96
N GLY A 11 6.89 99.69 12.03
CA GLY A 11 7.87 98.66 12.35
C GLY A 11 8.11 97.57 11.29
N VAL A 12 7.37 97.57 10.18
CA VAL A 12 7.52 96.56 9.13
C VAL A 12 7.71 97.24 7.77
N SER A 13 8.97 97.31 7.32
CA SER A 13 9.29 97.71 5.94
C SER A 13 8.81 96.63 4.96
N THR A 14 8.34 97.03 3.78
CA THR A 14 7.94 96.11 2.70
C THR A 14 9.04 95.11 2.35
N ASP A 15 10.31 95.50 2.47
CA ASP A 15 11.45 94.62 2.21
C ASP A 15 11.62 93.53 3.27
N ARG A 16 11.20 93.79 4.52
CA ARG A 16 11.15 92.78 5.58
C ARG A 16 10.11 91.70 5.29
N LEU A 17 8.92 92.09 4.81
CA LEU A 17 7.88 91.13 4.42
C LEU A 17 8.29 90.26 3.23
N LYS A 18 9.02 90.83 2.26
CA LYS A 18 9.56 90.06 1.13
C LYS A 18 10.58 89.02 1.59
N LEU A 19 11.43 89.37 2.55
CA LEU A 19 12.40 88.44 3.13
C LEU A 19 11.70 87.30 3.88
N GLU A 20 10.75 87.62 4.76
CA GLU A 20 9.94 86.63 5.49
C GLU A 20 9.18 85.70 4.53
N LEU A 21 8.63 86.23 3.42
CA LEU A 21 7.96 85.41 2.40
C LEU A 21 8.92 84.44 1.69
N LEU A 22 10.15 84.87 1.37
CA LEU A 22 11.14 84.01 0.75
C LEU A 22 11.60 82.88 1.70
N GLU A 23 11.78 83.20 2.99
CA GLU A 23 12.09 82.21 4.02
C GLU A 23 10.96 81.19 4.16
N GLU A 24 9.69 81.64 4.20
CA GLU A 24 8.52 80.76 4.29
C GLU A 24 8.40 79.85 3.06
N ILE A 25 8.67 80.36 1.85
CA ILE A 25 8.69 79.54 0.63
C ILE A 25 9.78 78.46 0.72
N HIS A 26 10.98 78.82 1.17
CA HIS A 26 12.07 77.86 1.32
C HIS A 26 11.75 76.78 2.37
N LEU A 27 11.24 77.19 3.54
CA LEU A 27 10.80 76.28 4.60
C LEU A 27 9.72 75.32 4.09
N LYS A 28 8.73 75.85 3.36
CA LYS A 28 7.68 75.06 2.71
C LYS A 28 8.27 74.03 1.75
N ASP A 29 9.27 74.38 0.94
CA ASP A 29 9.89 73.43 0.01
C ASP A 29 10.69 72.34 0.74
N VAL A 30 11.39 72.68 1.83
CA VAL A 30 12.09 71.71 2.70
C VAL A 30 11.11 70.72 3.32
N VAL A 31 9.97 71.21 3.83
CA VAL A 31 8.91 70.35 4.41
C VAL A 31 8.30 69.44 3.34
N HIS A 32 8.08 69.94 2.11
CA HIS A 32 7.59 69.11 1.01
C HIS A 32 8.57 67.99 0.66
N LEU A 33 9.87 68.28 0.61
CA LEU A 33 10.90 67.27 0.34
C LEU A 33 10.90 66.20 1.44
N SER A 34 10.88 66.61 2.71
CA SER A 34 10.81 65.67 3.84
C SER A 34 9.53 64.82 3.82
N MET A 35 8.38 65.42 3.45
CA MET A 35 7.14 64.67 3.29
C MET A 35 7.24 63.61 2.18
N LEU A 36 7.89 63.93 1.07
CA LEU A 36 8.12 62.96 -0.02
C LEU A 36 9.04 61.83 0.43
N GLU A 37 10.13 62.14 1.15
CA GLU A 37 11.04 61.14 1.72
C GLU A 37 10.32 60.22 2.71
N ILE A 38 9.48 60.78 3.60
CA ILE A 38 8.70 59.99 4.56
C ILE A 38 7.70 59.09 3.82
N ARG A 39 6.98 59.61 2.82
CA ARG A 39 6.04 58.81 2.02
C ARG A 39 6.75 57.68 1.28
N HIS A 40 7.91 57.96 0.72
CA HIS A 40 8.73 56.94 0.08
C HIS A 40 9.18 55.88 1.09
N LYS A 41 9.62 56.31 2.28
CA LYS A 41 10.04 55.39 3.33
C LYS A 41 8.91 54.51 3.84
N ILE A 42 7.70 55.07 3.97
CA ILE A 42 6.49 54.30 4.31
C ILE A 42 6.25 53.22 3.25
N ALA A 43 6.29 53.55 1.96
CA ALA A 43 6.08 52.59 0.89
C ALA A 43 7.16 51.48 0.86
N GLU A 44 8.42 51.81 1.11
CA GLU A 44 9.49 50.81 1.27
C GLU A 44 9.21 49.86 2.44
N LEU A 45 8.79 50.40 3.59
CA LEU A 45 8.50 49.58 4.78
C LEU A 45 7.27 48.70 4.57
N GLU A 46 6.21 49.21 3.93
CA GLU A 46 5.00 48.45 3.58
C GLU A 46 5.30 47.30 2.61
N THR A 47 6.15 47.53 1.60
CA THR A 47 6.56 46.47 0.66
C THR A 47 7.45 45.43 1.34
N SER A 48 8.40 45.85 2.18
CA SER A 48 9.23 44.95 2.99
C SER A 48 8.37 44.06 3.90
N LEU A 49 7.37 44.63 4.57
CA LEU A 49 6.45 43.90 5.45
C LEU A 49 5.60 42.88 4.66
N ASN A 50 5.08 43.28 3.50
CA ASN A 50 4.29 42.38 2.65
C ASN A 50 5.13 41.27 2.00
N SER A 51 6.44 41.50 1.84
CA SER A 51 7.39 40.52 1.32
C SER A 51 7.92 39.54 2.37
N ASP A 52 7.47 39.63 3.62
CA ASP A 52 7.95 38.83 4.76
C ASP A 52 7.47 37.36 4.69
N ASN A 53 7.86 36.69 3.61
CA ASN A 53 7.72 35.26 3.37
C ASN A 53 8.55 34.42 4.36
N ALA A 54 9.52 35.03 5.04
CA ALA A 54 10.26 34.37 6.11
C ALA A 54 9.30 33.92 7.23
N GLY A 55 8.26 34.73 7.50
CA GLY A 55 7.20 34.48 8.49
C GLY A 55 6.21 33.35 8.15
N SER A 56 6.04 33.01 6.87
CA SER A 56 5.24 31.84 6.46
C SER A 56 6.11 30.58 6.39
N GLU A 57 7.38 30.71 6.02
CA GLU A 57 8.29 29.60 5.79
C GLU A 57 8.73 28.89 7.08
N TRP A 58 9.08 29.64 8.15
CA TRP A 58 9.42 29.02 9.44
C TRP A 58 8.23 28.24 10.02
N LYS A 59 7.02 28.76 9.85
CA LYS A 59 5.79 28.09 10.28
C LYS A 59 5.56 26.79 9.51
N ALA A 60 5.69 26.82 8.19
CA ALA A 60 5.58 25.61 7.36
C ALA A 60 6.64 24.56 7.72
N ARG A 61 7.89 24.98 7.98
CA ARG A 61 8.96 24.09 8.46
C ARG A 61 8.64 23.50 9.83
N TYR A 62 8.14 24.30 10.76
CA TYR A 62 7.75 23.85 12.09
C TYR A 62 6.61 22.83 12.03
N GLU A 63 5.57 23.09 11.23
CA GLU A 63 4.45 22.17 11.01
C GLU A 63 4.93 20.84 10.40
N THR A 64 5.78 20.90 9.38
CA THR A 64 6.40 19.70 8.78
C THR A 64 7.22 18.91 9.79
N GLN A 65 7.97 19.59 10.66
CA GLN A 65 8.78 18.94 11.69
C GLN A 65 7.91 18.26 12.75
N LEU A 66 6.79 18.87 13.15
CA LEU A 66 5.83 18.26 14.06
C LEU A 66 5.25 16.97 13.48
N GLU A 67 4.89 16.96 12.18
CA GLU A 67 4.37 15.78 11.52
C GLU A 67 5.42 14.65 11.44
N LEU A 68 6.67 14.99 11.10
CA LEU A 68 7.77 14.03 11.11
C LEU A 68 8.01 13.45 12.51
N ASN A 69 7.96 14.29 13.55
CA ASN A 69 8.12 13.86 14.93
C ASN A 69 7.01 12.89 15.36
N ASP A 70 5.74 13.18 15.03
CA ASP A 70 4.61 12.28 15.30
C ASP A 70 4.79 10.92 14.60
N GLN A 71 5.25 10.92 13.35
CA GLN A 71 5.56 9.67 12.63
C GLN A 71 6.69 8.88 13.30
N LEU A 72 7.77 9.55 13.74
CA LEU A 72 8.87 8.92 14.46
C LEU A 72 8.42 8.34 15.80
N GLU A 73 7.58 9.05 16.54
CA GLU A 73 7.04 8.59 17.81
C GLU A 73 6.18 7.33 17.63
N LYS A 74 5.32 7.30 16.61
CA LYS A 74 4.57 6.11 16.20
C LYS A 74 5.49 4.94 15.84
N GLN A 75 6.59 5.20 15.11
CA GLN A 75 7.58 4.18 14.78
C GLN A 75 8.29 3.64 16.02
N ILE A 76 8.68 4.50 16.96
CA ILE A 76 9.30 4.10 18.22
C ILE A 76 8.37 3.17 19.01
N VAL A 77 7.09 3.52 19.13
CA VAL A 77 6.09 2.68 19.82
C VAL A 77 5.95 1.33 19.11
N SER A 78 5.78 1.32 17.79
CA SER A 78 5.66 0.08 17.01
C SER A 78 6.89 -0.83 17.14
N LEU A 79 8.09 -0.25 17.11
CA LEU A 79 9.34 -0.99 17.28
C LEU A 79 9.48 -1.57 18.69
N LYS A 80 9.12 -0.81 19.73
CA LYS A 80 9.08 -1.30 21.11
C LYS A 80 8.12 -2.47 21.28
N GLU A 81 6.92 -2.40 20.71
CA GLU A 81 5.96 -3.51 20.73
C GLU A 81 6.48 -4.74 20.00
N LYS A 82 7.10 -4.57 18.82
CA LYS A 82 7.72 -5.67 18.07
C LYS A 82 8.86 -6.31 18.87
N MET A 83 9.70 -5.50 19.51
CA MET A 83 10.75 -5.98 20.40
C MET A 83 10.18 -6.79 21.55
N GLU A 84 9.14 -6.32 22.24
CA GLU A 84 8.52 -7.06 23.34
C GLU A 84 7.88 -8.38 22.86
N LYS A 85 7.27 -8.41 21.67
CA LYS A 85 6.78 -9.65 21.06
C LYS A 85 7.89 -10.66 20.77
N VAL A 86 9.03 -10.21 20.22
CA VAL A 86 10.21 -11.06 19.97
C VAL A 86 10.89 -11.50 21.28
N ARG A 87 10.89 -10.61 22.27
CA ARG A 87 11.41 -10.84 23.62
C ARG A 87 10.50 -11.71 24.47
N GLY A 88 9.28 -12.03 24.00
CA GLY A 88 8.26 -12.81 24.71
C GLY A 88 8.86 -13.84 25.66
N ASN A 89 8.33 -13.90 26.89
CA ASN A 89 9.01 -14.39 28.09
C ASN A 89 10.14 -15.38 27.79
N PRO A 90 11.43 -15.04 28.04
CA PRO A 90 12.53 -15.95 27.77
C PRO A 90 12.38 -17.28 28.53
N SER A 91 11.55 -17.30 29.58
CA SER A 91 11.04 -18.54 30.16
C SER A 91 10.37 -19.40 29.08
N ASP A 92 9.31 -18.94 28.42
CA ASP A 92 8.50 -19.72 27.47
C ASP A 92 9.25 -20.26 26.25
N ARG A 93 10.22 -19.51 25.70
CA ARG A 93 11.01 -19.98 24.54
C ARG A 93 11.99 -21.10 24.90
N LEU A 94 12.42 -21.17 26.15
CA LEU A 94 13.38 -22.16 26.66
C LEU A 94 12.76 -23.07 27.72
N SER A 95 11.45 -22.97 27.98
CA SER A 95 10.74 -23.72 29.02
C SER A 95 10.86 -25.22 28.77
N SER A 96 10.75 -25.65 27.51
CA SER A 96 10.96 -27.03 27.10
C SER A 96 12.39 -27.52 27.37
N ILE A 97 13.40 -26.67 27.17
CA ILE A 97 14.82 -27.02 27.37
C ILE A 97 15.16 -27.04 28.87
N ARG A 98 14.70 -26.05 29.63
CA ARG A 98 14.89 -25.96 31.09
C ARG A 98 14.28 -27.12 31.86
N ALA A 99 13.24 -27.76 31.33
CA ALA A 99 12.67 -28.96 31.92
C ALA A 99 13.71 -30.11 31.98
N TYR A 100 14.56 -30.21 30.96
CA TYR A 100 15.62 -31.23 30.89
C TYR A 100 16.85 -30.86 31.73
N GLU A 101 17.22 -29.57 31.84
CA GLU A 101 18.33 -29.12 32.69
C GLU A 101 18.13 -29.44 34.18
N LYS A 102 16.87 -29.51 34.63
CA LYS A 102 16.51 -29.82 36.02
C LYS A 102 16.45 -31.33 36.31
N MET A 103 16.57 -32.19 35.31
CA MET A 103 16.52 -33.63 35.51
C MET A 103 17.89 -34.19 35.93
N PRO A 104 17.90 -35.24 36.78
CA PRO A 104 19.11 -36.02 37.02
C PRO A 104 19.67 -36.61 35.71
N VAL A 105 20.99 -36.75 35.63
CA VAL A 105 21.69 -37.27 34.45
C VAL A 105 21.24 -38.70 34.11
N GLU A 106 20.92 -39.50 35.12
CA GLU A 106 20.41 -40.86 34.95
C GLU A 106 19.05 -40.86 34.26
N SER A 107 18.15 -39.93 34.64
CA SER A 107 16.83 -39.77 34.02
C SER A 107 16.93 -39.24 32.59
N LEU A 108 17.89 -38.35 32.31
CA LEU A 108 18.17 -37.90 30.95
C LEU A 108 18.65 -39.05 30.06
N ASN A 109 19.52 -39.91 30.58
CA ASN A 109 20.03 -41.06 29.84
C ASN A 109 18.94 -42.11 29.54
N THR A 110 18.01 -42.36 30.48
CA THR A 110 16.88 -43.27 30.23
C THR A 110 15.91 -42.69 29.21
N LEU A 111 15.62 -41.39 29.32
CA LEU A 111 14.78 -40.68 28.35
C LEU A 111 15.39 -40.70 26.95
N LEU A 112 16.70 -40.46 26.82
CA LEU A 112 17.40 -40.49 25.54
C LEU A 112 17.29 -41.86 24.86
N LYS A 113 17.54 -42.95 25.61
CA LYS A 113 17.40 -44.32 25.09
C LYS A 113 15.97 -44.63 24.63
N GLN A 114 14.97 -44.14 25.35
CA GLN A 114 13.57 -44.31 24.99
C GLN A 114 13.23 -43.56 23.70
N LEU A 115 13.65 -42.29 23.59
CA LEU A 115 13.44 -41.47 22.39
C LEU A 115 14.15 -42.05 21.16
N GLU A 116 15.35 -42.59 21.32
CA GLU A 116 16.05 -43.28 20.22
C GLU A 116 15.31 -44.54 19.75
N LYS A 117 14.70 -45.30 20.66
CA LYS A 117 13.89 -46.47 20.32
C LYS A 117 12.61 -46.05 19.58
N GLU A 118 11.95 -45.00 20.05
CA GLU A 118 10.75 -44.45 19.43
C GLU A 118 11.04 -43.90 18.02
N LYS A 119 12.13 -43.14 17.86
CA LYS A 119 12.62 -42.68 16.56
C LYS A 119 12.78 -43.84 15.57
N ARG A 120 13.52 -44.89 15.97
CA ARG A 120 13.72 -46.07 15.11
C ARG A 120 12.41 -46.76 14.76
N SER A 121 11.47 -46.84 15.70
CA SER A 121 10.15 -47.43 15.46
C SER A 121 9.33 -46.61 14.44
N LEU A 122 9.30 -45.29 14.59
CA LEU A 122 8.59 -44.40 13.68
C LEU A 122 9.22 -44.40 12.28
N GLU A 123 10.55 -44.39 12.18
CA GLU A 123 11.27 -44.51 10.91
C GLU A 123 10.93 -45.81 10.18
N ASN A 124 10.79 -46.93 10.90
CA ASN A 124 10.36 -48.19 10.33
C ASN A 124 8.89 -48.15 9.89
N GLN A 125 7.99 -47.59 10.70
CA GLN A 125 6.58 -47.43 10.31
C GLN A 125 6.44 -46.59 9.03
N VAL A 126 7.21 -45.52 8.90
CA VAL A 126 7.21 -44.68 7.68
C VAL A 126 7.61 -45.50 6.46
N LYS A 127 8.64 -46.35 6.56
CA LYS A 127 9.06 -47.24 5.48
C LYS A 127 7.99 -48.27 5.13
N ASP A 128 7.36 -48.87 6.14
CA ASP A 128 6.29 -49.86 5.94
C ASP A 128 5.08 -49.23 5.26
N TYR A 129 4.67 -48.03 5.67
CA TYR A 129 3.58 -47.30 5.03
C TYR A 129 3.92 -46.89 3.60
N ALA A 130 5.15 -46.44 3.34
CA ALA A 130 5.60 -46.13 1.99
C ALA A 130 5.55 -47.36 1.07
N LEU A 131 6.01 -48.52 1.55
CA LEU A 131 5.94 -49.77 0.80
C LEU A 131 4.49 -50.20 0.53
N LYS A 132 3.62 -50.12 1.53
CA LYS A 132 2.22 -50.48 1.39
C LYS A 132 1.50 -49.57 0.39
N LEU A 133 1.75 -48.27 0.46
CA LEU A 133 1.17 -47.29 -0.47
C LEU A 133 1.62 -47.55 -1.91
N GLU A 134 2.89 -47.87 -2.12
CA GLU A 134 3.43 -48.22 -3.44
C GLU A 134 2.78 -49.49 -4.02
N GLN A 135 2.56 -50.50 -3.18
CA GLN A 135 1.88 -51.73 -3.59
C GLN A 135 0.41 -51.47 -3.94
N GLU A 136 -0.29 -50.68 -3.14
CA GLU A 136 -1.69 -50.31 -3.36
C GLU A 136 -1.85 -49.47 -4.63
N SER A 137 -0.96 -48.50 -4.87
CA SER A 137 -0.91 -47.71 -6.10
C SER A 137 -0.74 -48.60 -7.34
N LYS A 138 0.20 -49.55 -7.30
CA LYS A 138 0.40 -50.52 -8.39
C LYS A 138 -0.83 -51.39 -8.61
N ALA A 139 -1.48 -51.87 -7.55
CA ALA A 139 -2.69 -52.66 -7.65
C ALA A 139 -3.84 -51.85 -8.28
N TYR A 140 -4.04 -50.63 -7.81
CA TYR A 140 -5.04 -49.71 -8.36
C TYR A 140 -4.83 -49.47 -9.85
N HIS A 141 -3.60 -49.17 -10.28
CA HIS A 141 -3.30 -48.93 -11.69
C HIS A 141 -3.54 -50.16 -12.56
N ARG A 142 -3.20 -51.37 -12.09
CA ARG A 142 -3.51 -52.62 -12.80
C ARG A 142 -5.01 -52.78 -13.02
N THR A 143 -5.80 -52.75 -11.94
CA THR A 143 -7.26 -52.92 -12.01
C THR A 143 -7.93 -51.82 -12.83
N ASN A 144 -7.47 -50.57 -12.71
CA ASN A 144 -8.02 -49.47 -13.50
C ASN A 144 -7.68 -49.58 -15.00
N ASN A 145 -6.49 -50.09 -15.35
CA ASN A 145 -6.13 -50.35 -16.74
C ASN A 145 -6.97 -51.49 -17.33
N GLU A 146 -7.16 -52.58 -16.60
CA GLU A 146 -8.07 -53.67 -17.00
C GLU A 146 -9.49 -53.15 -17.25
N ARG A 147 -10.03 -52.34 -16.33
CA ARG A 147 -11.34 -51.70 -16.49
C ARG A 147 -11.41 -50.84 -17.77
N ARG A 148 -10.36 -50.06 -18.08
CA ARG A 148 -10.29 -49.26 -19.31
C ARG A 148 -10.28 -50.14 -20.56
N THR A 149 -9.54 -51.23 -20.54
CA THR A 149 -9.52 -52.22 -21.64
C THR A 149 -10.91 -52.79 -21.87
N TYR A 150 -11.59 -53.28 -20.83
CA TYR A 150 -12.96 -53.80 -20.95
C TYR A 150 -13.95 -52.77 -21.52
N ILE A 151 -13.87 -51.51 -21.07
CA ILE A 151 -14.72 -50.44 -21.61
C ILE A 151 -14.44 -50.20 -23.09
N ALA A 152 -13.18 -50.24 -23.51
CA ALA A 152 -12.81 -50.07 -24.91
C ALA A 152 -13.32 -51.23 -25.77
N GLU A 153 -13.20 -52.48 -25.30
CA GLU A 153 -13.73 -53.67 -25.97
C GLU A 153 -15.26 -53.61 -26.11
N MET A 154 -15.98 -53.29 -25.04
CA MET A 154 -17.44 -53.10 -25.08
C MET A 154 -17.85 -52.03 -26.10
N SER A 155 -17.08 -50.95 -26.19
CA SER A 155 -17.33 -49.86 -27.14
C SER A 155 -17.09 -50.31 -28.59
N GLN A 156 -16.03 -51.07 -28.85
CA GLN A 156 -15.75 -51.65 -30.18
C GLN A 156 -16.83 -52.65 -30.61
N VAL A 157 -17.21 -53.58 -29.73
CA VAL A 157 -18.29 -54.54 -29.99
C VAL A 157 -19.61 -53.81 -30.27
N SER A 158 -19.92 -52.77 -29.49
CA SER A 158 -21.12 -51.95 -29.72
C SER A 158 -21.09 -51.21 -31.06
N GLY A 159 -19.93 -50.68 -31.45
CA GLY A 159 -19.71 -50.04 -32.75
C GLY A 159 -19.83 -51.01 -33.93
N LEU A 160 -19.24 -52.20 -33.82
CA LEU A 160 -19.36 -53.28 -34.82
C LEU A 160 -20.81 -53.75 -34.97
N ASN A 161 -21.55 -53.88 -33.86
CA ASN A 161 -22.97 -54.22 -33.88
C ASN A 161 -23.83 -53.14 -34.58
N GLN A 162 -23.51 -51.85 -34.39
CA GLN A 162 -24.18 -50.77 -35.12
C GLN A 162 -23.83 -50.79 -36.62
N PHE A 163 -22.58 -51.07 -36.97
CA PHE A 163 -22.14 -51.16 -38.37
C PHE A 163 -22.77 -52.35 -39.08
N SER A 164 -22.83 -53.52 -38.44
CA SER A 164 -23.50 -54.73 -38.96
C SER A 164 -25.02 -54.52 -39.13
N LYS A 165 -25.69 -53.87 -38.16
CA LYS A 165 -27.12 -53.52 -38.29
C LYS A 165 -27.40 -52.52 -39.40
N ARG A 166 -26.53 -51.53 -39.61
CA ARG A 166 -26.66 -50.59 -40.75
C ARG A 166 -26.38 -51.26 -42.09
N GLN A 167 -25.41 -52.18 -42.15
CA GLN A 167 -25.09 -52.90 -43.38
C GLN A 167 -26.14 -53.96 -43.77
N GLN A 168 -26.92 -54.49 -42.80
CA GLN A 168 -28.09 -55.33 -43.09
C GLN A 168 -29.35 -54.55 -43.51
N MET A 169 -29.42 -53.23 -43.28
CA MET A 169 -30.60 -52.42 -43.62
C MET A 169 -30.59 -51.78 -45.02
N ASP A 170 -29.64 -52.13 -45.90
CA ASP A 170 -29.69 -51.75 -47.32
C ASP A 170 -29.02 -52.82 -48.20
N PRO A 171 -29.60 -53.32 -49.32
CA PRO A 171 -30.80 -52.84 -50.05
C PRO A 171 -31.92 -53.90 -50.25
N LEU A 172 -33.18 -53.48 -50.10
CA LEU A 172 -34.38 -54.19 -50.58
C LEU A 172 -34.63 -53.81 -52.06
N PRO A 173 -34.71 -54.76 -53.02
CA PRO A 173 -35.03 -54.44 -54.40
C PRO A 173 -36.53 -54.14 -54.57
N ARG A 174 -36.80 -52.94 -55.05
CA ARG A 174 -38.09 -52.41 -55.52
C ARG A 174 -38.77 -53.42 -56.47
N MET A 175 -39.91 -54.01 -56.07
CA MET A 175 -40.72 -54.86 -56.94
C MET A 175 -41.20 -54.05 -58.16
N LYS A 176 -40.81 -54.49 -59.37
CA LYS A 176 -41.43 -54.06 -60.63
C LYS A 176 -42.66 -54.95 -60.87
N GLU A 177 -43.84 -54.36 -60.85
CA GLU A 177 -45.09 -54.99 -61.30
C GLU A 177 -45.00 -55.34 -62.80
N SER A 178 -45.38 -56.57 -63.13
CA SER A 178 -45.41 -57.12 -64.48
C SER A 178 -46.67 -56.68 -65.24
N LEU A 179 -46.49 -56.08 -66.42
CA LEU A 179 -47.54 -55.81 -67.40
C LEU A 179 -48.06 -57.13 -68.00
N VAL A 180 -49.29 -57.53 -67.68
CA VAL A 180 -50.05 -58.51 -68.48
C VAL A 180 -50.82 -57.74 -69.55
N LYS A 181 -50.47 -58.02 -70.81
CA LYS A 181 -51.17 -57.54 -72.00
C LYS A 181 -52.46 -58.32 -72.18
N THR A 182 -53.57 -57.61 -72.35
CA THR A 182 -54.73 -58.11 -73.09
C THR A 182 -54.94 -57.16 -74.26
N TYR A 183 -54.70 -57.67 -75.47
CA TYR A 183 -55.20 -57.08 -76.71
C TYR A 183 -56.69 -57.44 -76.86
N VAL A 184 -57.42 -56.57 -77.57
CA VAL A 184 -58.83 -56.65 -78.00
C VAL A 184 -59.38 -58.07 -78.15
#